data_AF-A0A1Y1JX79-F1
#
_entry.id   AF-A0A1Y1JX79-F1
#
_cell.length_a   1.000
_cell.length_b   1.000
_cell.length_c   1.000
_cell.angle_alpha   90.00
_cell.angle_beta   90.00
_cell.angle_gamma   90.00
#
_symmetry.space_group_name_H-M   'P 1'
#
loop_
_entity.id
_entity.type
_entity.pdbx_description
1 polymer ?
#
loop_
_entity_poly.entity_id
_entity_poly.type
_entity_poly.pdbx_seq_one_letter_code
_entity_poly.pdbx_strand_id
1 'polypeptide(L)'
;MWKRDFPAIYKALNAVTWSDSVAEIMKILHEKVRSRAIDLIEQAYSSISLDMVAAMTGLSQDVAGAACVERGWSVEMDTHIIHPVRSNLQSSGDTSSEDQLYKLTEFVSFLEN
;
A
#
# COMPACT_ATOMS: atom_id res chain seq x y z
N MET A 1 -3.40 1.17 14.49
CA MET A 1 -3.70 0.97 13.05
C MET A 1 -4.85 1.80 12.52
N TRP A 2 -5.95 2.01 13.26
CA TRP A 2 -7.12 2.74 12.76
C TRP A 2 -6.83 4.19 12.32
N LYS A 3 -5.90 4.88 13.02
CA LYS A 3 -5.47 6.24 12.63
C LYS A 3 -4.47 6.30 11.45
N ARG A 4 -4.02 5.15 10.92
CA ARG A 4 -3.02 5.06 9.84
C ARG A 4 -1.72 5.84 10.12
N ASP A 5 -1.39 6.02 11.39
CA ASP A 5 -0.14 6.64 11.84
C ASP A 5 0.98 5.59 11.78
N PHE A 6 1.66 5.52 10.64
CA PHE A 6 2.73 4.54 10.37
C PHE A 6 3.93 4.69 11.32
N PRO A 7 4.48 5.90 11.57
CA PRO A 7 5.55 6.09 12.55
C PRO A 7 5.20 5.56 13.95
N ALA A 8 4.00 5.85 14.44
CA ALA A 8 3.55 5.36 15.75
C ALA A 8 3.40 3.83 15.79
N ILE A 9 2.99 3.21 14.68
CA ILE A 9 2.89 1.75 14.55
C ILE A 9 4.27 1.10 14.66
N TYR A 10 5.28 1.59 13.94
CA TYR A 10 6.64 1.05 14.03
C TYR A 10 7.24 1.25 15.42
N LYS A 11 7.00 2.39 16.06
CA LYS A 11 7.44 2.65 17.43
C LYS A 11 6.82 1.68 18.43
N ALA A 12 5.52 1.41 18.31
CA ALA A 12 4.82 0.46 19.19
C ALA A 12 5.27 -0.99 18.95
N LEU A 13 5.54 -1.37 17.70
CA LEU A 13 6.01 -2.70 17.32
C LEU A 13 7.40 -3.00 17.89
N ASN A 14 8.32 -2.02 17.84
CA ASN A 14 9.68 -2.16 18.35
C ASN A 14 9.79 -1.99 19.88
N ALA A 15 8.76 -1.47 20.54
CA ALA A 15 8.76 -1.27 22.00
C ALA A 15 8.55 -2.58 22.79
N VAL A 16 8.10 -3.65 22.13
CA VAL A 16 7.78 -4.93 22.77
C VAL A 16 8.74 -6.00 22.27
N THR A 17 9.39 -6.71 23.18
CA THR A 17 10.14 -7.92 22.87
C THR A 17 9.17 -9.10 22.79
N TRP A 18 8.89 -9.53 21.57
CA TRP A 18 7.98 -10.64 21.29
C TRP A 18 8.67 -11.99 21.52
N SER A 19 7.89 -13.02 21.89
CA SER A 19 8.38 -14.41 21.88
C SER A 19 8.64 -14.87 20.44
N ASP A 20 9.51 -15.86 20.25
CA ASP A 20 9.96 -16.30 18.92
C ASP A 20 8.79 -16.60 17.96
N SER A 21 7.74 -17.26 18.44
CA SER A 21 6.54 -17.59 17.64
C SER A 21 5.78 -16.34 17.18
N VAL A 22 5.78 -15.27 17.99
CA VAL A 22 5.10 -14.02 17.66
C VAL A 22 6.01 -13.08 16.86
N ALA A 23 7.33 -13.19 17.02
CA ALA A 23 8.31 -12.43 16.26
C ALA A 23 8.20 -12.71 14.75
N GLU A 24 7.98 -13.97 14.36
CA GLU A 24 7.79 -14.34 12.95
C GLU A 24 6.50 -13.72 12.36
N ILE A 25 5.40 -13.78 13.11
CA ILE A 25 4.12 -13.15 12.73
C ILE A 25 4.30 -11.63 12.60
N MET A 26 5.01 -11.01 13.55
CA MET A 26 5.28 -9.57 13.53
C MET A 26 6.15 -9.16 12.36
N LYS A 27 7.09 -10.00 11.93
CA LYS A 27 7.89 -9.76 10.72
C LYS A 27 7.00 -9.71 9.47
N ILE A 28 6.08 -10.66 9.33
CA ILE A 28 5.11 -10.70 8.22
C ILE A 28 4.20 -9.46 8.28
N LEU A 29 3.73 -9.10 9.47
CA LEU A 29 2.91 -7.90 9.67
C LEU A 29 3.66 -6.64 9.25
N HIS A 30 4.93 -6.51 9.64
CA HIS A 30 5.78 -5.38 9.28
C HIS A 30 5.87 -5.22 7.75
N GLU A 31 6.05 -6.33 7.03
CA GLU A 31 6.10 -6.34 5.58
C GLU A 31 4.76 -5.93 4.95
N LYS A 32 3.63 -6.44 5.48
CA LYS A 32 2.28 -6.05 5.04
C LYS A 32 1.98 -4.57 5.30
N VAL A 33 2.38 -4.04 6.45
CA VAL A 33 2.23 -2.60 6.77
C VAL A 33 3.03 -1.75 5.80
N ARG A 34 4.27 -2.15 5.52
CA ARG A 34 5.14 -1.47 4.56
C ARG A 34 4.55 -1.49 3.15
N SER A 35 4.11 -2.66 2.67
CA SER A 35 3.43 -2.77 1.37
C SER A 35 2.26 -1.81 1.28
N ARG A 36 1.39 -1.81 2.30
CA ARG A 36 0.22 -0.92 2.33
C ARG A 36 0.59 0.57 2.35
N ALA A 37 1.70 0.94 2.99
CA ALA A 37 2.20 2.31 2.95
C ALA A 37 2.63 2.71 1.54
N ILE A 38 3.32 1.80 0.83
CA ILE A 38 3.74 1.99 -0.55
C ILE A 38 2.54 2.09 -1.49
N ASP A 39 1.59 1.15 -1.40
CA ASP A 39 0.35 1.17 -2.20
C ASP A 39 -0.40 2.51 -2.03
N LEU A 40 -0.43 3.03 -0.80
CA LEU A 40 -1.04 4.32 -0.51
C LEU A 40 -0.27 5.48 -1.14
N ILE A 41 1.07 5.44 -1.11
CA ILE A 41 1.92 6.45 -1.74
C ILE A 41 1.67 6.48 -3.26
N GLU A 42 1.64 5.32 -3.90
CA GLU A 42 1.36 5.21 -5.34
C GLU A 42 -0.01 5.73 -5.71
N GLN A 43 -1.05 5.41 -4.92
CA GLN A 43 -2.42 5.80 -5.24
C GLN A 43 -2.75 7.26 -4.92
N ALA A 44 -2.27 7.78 -3.79
CA ALA A 44 -2.72 9.06 -3.25
C ALA A 44 -1.81 10.24 -3.58
N TYR A 45 -0.54 10.02 -3.91
CA TYR A 45 0.44 11.08 -4.10
C TYR A 45 0.98 11.12 -5.52
N SER A 46 0.86 12.29 -6.16
CA SER A 46 1.57 12.59 -7.42
C SER A 46 3.00 13.08 -7.19
N SER A 47 3.23 13.67 -6.03
CA SER A 47 4.55 14.13 -5.54
C SER A 47 4.56 14.00 -4.03
N ILE A 48 5.66 13.52 -3.45
CA ILE A 48 5.83 13.34 -2.00
C ILE A 48 7.30 13.54 -1.62
N SER A 49 7.59 14.07 -0.43
CA SER A 49 8.98 14.22 0.02
C SER A 49 9.59 12.88 0.45
N LEU A 50 10.90 12.73 0.25
CA LEU A 50 11.67 11.58 0.71
C LEU A 50 11.53 11.34 2.21
N ASP A 51 11.45 12.41 3.00
CA ASP A 51 11.25 12.34 4.44
C ASP A 51 9.90 11.71 4.82
N MET A 52 8.82 12.10 4.12
CA MET A 52 7.51 11.52 4.36
C MET A 52 7.46 10.04 3.93
N VAL A 53 8.11 9.68 2.83
CA VAL A 53 8.23 8.28 2.40
C VAL A 53 9.00 7.45 3.43
N ALA A 54 10.10 7.97 3.96
CA ALA A 54 10.87 7.34 5.03
C ALA A 54 10.01 7.14 6.29
N ALA A 55 9.27 8.17 6.71
CA ALA A 55 8.36 8.10 7.86
C ALA A 55 7.23 7.08 7.67
N MET A 56 6.66 6.97 6.46
CA MET A 56 5.58 6.03 6.16
C MET A 56 6.05 4.58 6.04
N THR A 57 7.24 4.36 5.48
CA THR A 57 7.82 3.02 5.29
C THR A 57 8.59 2.51 6.49
N GLY A 58 8.94 3.39 7.44
CA GLY A 58 9.77 3.07 8.60
C GLY A 58 11.23 2.80 8.24
N LEU A 59 11.66 3.19 7.03
CA LEU A 59 13.01 3.00 6.50
C LEU A 59 13.80 4.31 6.60
N SER A 60 15.13 4.20 6.60
CA SER A 60 16.01 5.35 6.43
C SER A 60 15.84 5.98 5.04
N GLN A 61 16.09 7.29 4.92
CA GLN A 61 15.96 8.02 3.65
C GLN A 61 16.77 7.39 2.51
N ASP A 62 17.97 6.90 2.79
CA ASP A 62 18.83 6.22 1.80
C ASP A 62 18.18 4.95 1.24
N VAL A 63 17.71 4.08 2.13
CA VAL A 63 17.04 2.81 1.77
C VAL A 63 15.70 3.08 1.08
N ALA A 64 14.95 4.09 1.54
CA ALA A 64 13.71 4.50 0.92
C ALA A 64 13.95 5.02 -0.50
N GLY A 65 14.98 5.83 -0.72
CA GLY A 65 15.38 6.33 -2.04
C GLY A 65 15.73 5.19 -3.00
N ALA A 66 16.57 4.25 -2.57
CA ALA A 66 16.92 3.07 -3.36
C ALA A 66 15.69 2.23 -3.72
N ALA A 67 14.78 2.01 -2.77
CA ALA A 67 13.53 1.28 -3.00
C ALA A 67 12.57 2.01 -3.97
N CYS A 68 12.57 3.35 -3.98
CA CYS A 68 11.79 4.14 -4.94
C CYS A 68 12.35 3.98 -6.36
N VAL A 69 13.68 4.04 -6.52
CA VAL A 69 14.34 3.85 -7.81
C VAL A 69 14.14 2.43 -8.34
N GLU A 70 14.24 1.41 -7.49
CA GLU A 70 13.99 0.00 -7.88
C GLU A 70 12.55 -0.22 -8.39
N ARG A 71 11.58 0.52 -7.82
CA ARG A 71 10.19 0.53 -8.30
C ARG A 71 9.94 1.36 -9.55
N GLY A 72 10.95 2.08 -10.06
CA GLY A 72 10.81 2.96 -11.22
C GLY A 72 10.14 4.30 -10.91
N TRP A 73 10.12 4.73 -9.64
CA TRP A 73 9.67 6.07 -9.28
C TRP A 73 10.75 7.10 -9.62
N SER A 74 10.34 8.30 -10.03
CA SER A 74 11.30 9.37 -10.32
C SER A 74 11.66 10.10 -9.03
N VAL A 75 12.96 10.19 -8.73
CA VAL A 75 13.47 10.88 -7.53
C VAL A 75 14.25 12.11 -7.99
N GLU A 76 13.78 13.29 -7.60
CA GLU A 76 14.45 14.56 -7.85
C GLU A 76 15.39 14.87 -6.68
N MET A 77 16.71 14.77 -6.92
CA MET A 77 17.73 14.89 -5.87
C MET A 77 17.87 16.32 -5.34
N ASP A 78 17.59 17.33 -6.17
CA ASP A 78 17.69 18.75 -5.78
C ASP A 78 16.63 19.18 -4.78
N THR A 79 15.43 18.61 -4.86
CA THR A 79 14.28 18.99 -4.03
C THR A 79 13.92 17.92 -2.99
N HIS A 80 14.57 16.75 -3.04
CA HIS A 80 14.19 15.55 -2.29
C HIS A 80 12.71 15.16 -2.48
N ILE A 81 12.16 15.44 -3.67
CA ILE A 81 10.81 15.06 -4.06
C ILE A 81 10.84 13.76 -4.84
N ILE A 82 9.91 12.88 -4.53
CA ILE A 82 9.65 11.64 -5.23
C ILE A 82 8.34 11.78 -5.98
N HIS A 83 8.31 11.27 -7.20
CA HIS A 83 7.12 11.16 -8.04
C HIS A 83 6.78 9.67 -8.19
N PRO A 84 5.86 9.16 -7.35
CA PRO A 84 5.39 7.79 -7.46
C PRO A 84 4.69 7.57 -8.80
N VAL A 85 4.99 6.46 -9.45
CA VAL A 85 4.23 6.03 -10.62
C VAL A 85 3.02 5.26 -10.11
N ARG A 86 1.82 5.69 -10.48
CA ARG A 86 0.58 4.98 -10.15
C ARG A 86 0.63 3.59 -10.76
N SER A 87 0.78 2.57 -9.93
CA SER A 87 0.43 1.21 -10.32
C SER A 87 -1.07 1.16 -10.57
N ASN A 88 -1.46 0.79 -11.79
CA ASN A 88 -2.87 0.56 -12.13
C ASN A 88 -3.35 -0.72 -11.43
N LEU A 89 -3.52 -0.64 -10.11
CA LEU A 89 -4.22 -1.65 -9.36
C LEU A 89 -5.68 -1.54 -9.79
N GLN A 90 -6.07 -2.43 -10.71
CA GLN A 90 -7.45 -2.58 -11.15
C GLN A 90 -8.38 -2.46 -9.95
N SER A 91 -9.23 -1.43 -9.97
CA SER A 91 -10.30 -1.22 -9.01
C SER A 91 -11.03 -2.55 -8.84
N SER A 92 -10.80 -3.22 -7.72
CA SER A 92 -11.43 -4.50 -7.42
C SER A 92 -12.88 -4.20 -7.05
N GLY A 93 -13.75 -4.04 -8.06
CA GLY A 93 -15.17 -3.74 -7.80
C GLY A 93 -16.01 -3.26 -8.98
N ASP A 94 -15.43 -2.84 -10.10
CA ASP A 94 -16.25 -2.50 -11.27
C ASP A 94 -16.56 -3.78 -12.06
N THR A 95 -17.45 -4.63 -11.55
CA THR A 95 -18.24 -5.43 -12.48
C THR A 95 -18.94 -4.42 -13.36
N SER A 96 -18.65 -4.42 -14.67
CA SER A 96 -19.33 -3.55 -15.62
C SER A 96 -20.83 -3.66 -15.36
N SER A 97 -21.56 -2.53 -15.39
CA SER A 97 -23.02 -2.55 -15.23
C SER A 97 -23.68 -3.55 -16.20
N GLU A 98 -23.01 -3.84 -17.33
CA GLU A 98 -23.39 -4.84 -18.31
C GLU A 98 -23.30 -6.29 -17.78
N ASP A 99 -22.25 -6.64 -17.02
CA ASP A 99 -22.13 -7.95 -16.35
C ASP A 99 -23.20 -8.13 -15.27
N GLN A 100 -23.60 -7.05 -14.59
CA GLN A 100 -24.68 -7.08 -13.61
C GLN A 100 -26.04 -7.30 -14.29
N LEU A 101 -26.27 -6.64 -15.43
CA LEU A 101 -27.49 -6.83 -16.23
C LEU A 101 -27.58 -8.25 -16.79
N TYR A 102 -26.48 -8.79 -17.32
CA TYR A 102 -26.44 -10.17 -17.83
C TYR A 102 -26.82 -11.19 -16.74
N LYS A 103 -26.24 -11.05 -15.54
CA LYS A 103 -26.56 -11.91 -14.40
C LYS A 103 -28.02 -11.79 -13.97
N LEU A 104 -28.60 -10.58 -13.96
CA LEU A 104 -30.01 -10.40 -13.66
C LEU A 104 -30.91 -11.11 -14.69
N THR A 105 -30.57 -11.04 -15.98
CA THR A 105 -31.30 -11.76 -17.02
C THR A 105 -31.21 -13.28 -16.85
N GLU A 106 -30.03 -13.81 -16.50
CA GLU A 106 -29.83 -15.24 -16.22
C GLU A 106 -30.67 -15.72 -15.01
N PHE A 107 -30.73 -14.92 -13.94
CA PHE A 107 -31.57 -15.23 -12.78
C PHE A 107 -33.06 -15.26 -13.10
N VAL A 108 -33.56 -14.32 -13.91
CA VAL A 108 -34.96 -14.33 -14.33
C VAL A 108 -35.26 -15.55 -15.20
N SER A 109 -34.39 -15.86 -16.17
CA SER A 109 -34.56 -17.04 -17.02
C SER A 109 -34.51 -18.36 -16.27
N PHE A 110 -33.76 -18.45 -15.16
CA PHE A 110 -33.71 -19.65 -14.32
C PHE A 110 -34.98 -19.86 -13.49
N LEU A 111 -35.68 -18.78 -13.10
CA LEU A 111 -36.89 -18.87 -12.30
C LEU A 111 -38.17 -19.10 -13.12
N GLU A 112 -38.12 -18.81 -14.42
CA GLU A 112 -39.26 -19.01 -15.34
C GLU A 112 -39.36 -20.44 -15.93
N ASN A 113 -38.39 -21.32 -15.63
CA ASN A 113 -38.35 -22.71 -16.12
C ASN A 113 -38.36 -23.72 -14.95
#